data_AF-A0A923F8U6-F1
#
_entry.id   AF-A0A923F8U6-F1
#
_cell.length_a   1.000
_cell.length_b   1.000
_cell.length_c   1.000
_cell.angle_alpha   90.00
_cell.angle_beta   90.00
_cell.angle_gamma   90.00
#
_symmetry.space_group_name_H-M   'P 1'
#
loop_
_entity.id
_entity.type
_entity.pdbx_description
1 polymer ?
#
loop_
_entity_poly.entity_id
_entity_poly.type
_entity_poly.pdbx_seq_one_letter_code
_entity_poly.pdbx_strand_id
1 'polypeptide(L)'
;MNHIKRFALAVALGPVFISGAMADTAVLVQVTNNTSDTLRLKHLSVLPPDYPTAGYDVSPNRLRNINIPFQRAFTYPTSGWQPTLKKIEPIEFNLAYEINGHTCQLYTRLEVPVIPGWAEPSYIPRWSKNIKSSGNNDYTCEAVISEKMTEAPFSYTIKLAIDRKTPT
;
A
#
# COMPACT_ATOMS: atom_id res chain seq x y z
N MET A 1 15.34 46.46 53.99
CA MET A 1 16.07 46.07 52.77
C MET A 1 16.58 44.65 52.93
N ASN A 2 16.04 43.68 52.18
CA ASN A 2 16.82 42.72 51.38
C ASN A 2 15.95 41.60 50.79
N HIS A 3 15.82 41.69 49.46
CA HIS A 3 15.91 40.61 48.48
C HIS A 3 15.00 39.37 48.62
N ILE A 4 13.82 39.53 48.02
CA ILE A 4 13.13 38.61 47.10
C ILE A 4 13.97 37.37 46.73
N LYS A 5 13.49 36.18 47.09
CA LYS A 5 13.95 34.92 46.47
C LYS A 5 12.76 34.06 46.01
N ARG A 6 12.56 34.16 44.69
CA ARG A 6 12.28 33.07 43.74
C ARG A 6 11.02 32.24 43.98
N PHE A 7 9.92 32.67 43.36
CA PHE A 7 8.89 31.76 42.86
C PHE A 7 9.50 30.83 41.81
N ALA A 8 9.60 29.55 42.11
CA ALA A 8 9.87 28.53 41.10
C ALA A 8 8.56 28.25 40.35
N LEU A 9 8.62 28.50 39.05
CA LEU A 9 7.57 28.38 38.06
C LEU A 9 7.01 26.94 38.05
N ALA A 10 5.70 26.78 38.23
CA ALA A 10 5.02 25.54 37.94
C ALA A 10 5.15 25.27 36.44
N VAL A 11 5.83 24.18 36.07
CA VAL A 11 5.85 23.69 34.70
C VAL A 11 4.44 23.21 34.38
N ALA A 12 3.67 24.06 33.69
CA ALA A 12 2.43 23.67 33.06
C ALA A 12 2.72 22.48 32.13
N LEU A 13 2.15 21.33 32.46
CA LEU A 13 1.97 20.23 31.53
C LEU A 13 1.07 20.74 30.40
N GLY A 14 1.69 21.36 29.40
CA GLY A 14 1.00 21.68 28.16
C GLY A 14 0.50 20.38 27.54
N PRO A 15 -0.74 20.33 27.01
CA PRO A 15 -1.16 19.17 26.25
C PRO A 15 -0.16 18.96 25.12
N VAL A 16 0.50 17.80 25.12
CA VAL A 16 1.33 17.37 23.99
C VAL A 16 0.38 17.33 22.80
N PHE A 17 0.49 18.30 21.90
CA PHE A 17 -0.26 18.32 20.67
C PHE A 17 0.14 17.06 19.90
N ILE A 18 -0.73 16.05 19.93
CA ILE A 18 -0.59 14.87 19.07
C ILE A 18 -0.81 15.40 17.65
N SER A 19 0.27 15.65 16.90
CA SER A 19 0.21 16.03 15.50
C SER A 19 -0.24 14.82 14.69
N GLY A 20 -1.56 14.63 14.61
CA GLY A 20 -2.14 13.75 13.60
C GLY A 20 -1.79 14.33 12.24
N ALA A 21 -1.05 13.57 11.43
CA ALA A 21 -0.73 13.97 10.08
C ALA A 21 -1.57 13.14 9.10
N MET A 22 -2.14 13.83 8.12
CA MET A 22 -2.75 13.18 6.98
C MET A 22 -1.69 13.02 5.89
N ALA A 23 -1.43 11.78 5.50
CA ALA A 23 -0.58 11.45 4.38
C ALA A 23 -1.22 10.28 3.63
N ASP A 24 -1.10 10.25 2.31
CA ASP A 24 -1.71 9.19 1.51
C ASP A 24 -0.75 8.02 1.38
N THR A 25 -1.22 6.80 1.67
CA THR A 25 -0.49 5.60 1.28
C THR A 25 -0.65 5.44 -0.22
N ALA A 26 0.44 5.53 -0.97
CA ALA A 26 0.42 5.29 -2.40
C ALA A 26 0.73 3.81 -2.68
N VAL A 27 -0.18 3.13 -3.40
CA VAL A 27 0.07 1.82 -3.96
C VAL A 27 0.33 1.99 -5.46
N LEU A 28 1.58 1.84 -5.86
CA LEU A 28 1.97 1.88 -7.26
C LEU A 28 1.91 0.47 -7.84
N VAL A 29 1.10 0.27 -8.88
CA VAL A 29 1.00 -1.00 -9.58
C VAL A 29 1.65 -0.87 -10.95
N GLN A 30 2.69 -1.67 -11.17
CA GLN A 30 3.43 -1.77 -12.41
C GLN A 30 3.04 -3.08 -13.10
N VAL A 31 2.27 -2.98 -14.18
CA VAL A 31 1.78 -4.13 -14.94
C VAL A 31 2.59 -4.24 -16.23
N THR A 32 3.41 -5.28 -16.32
CA THR A 32 4.21 -5.59 -17.50
C THR A 32 3.52 -6.66 -18.32
N ASN A 33 3.24 -6.35 -19.58
CA ASN A 33 2.75 -7.31 -20.56
C ASN A 33 3.92 -7.79 -21.43
N ASN A 34 4.44 -8.99 -21.17
CA ASN A 34 5.50 -9.61 -21.98
C ASN A 34 4.93 -10.58 -23.03
N THR A 35 3.69 -10.34 -23.47
CA THR A 35 3.01 -11.19 -24.44
C THR A 35 2.82 -10.47 -25.79
N SER A 36 2.33 -11.22 -26.78
CA SER A 36 1.98 -10.71 -28.11
C SER A 36 0.62 -9.99 -28.18
N ASP A 37 -0.23 -10.16 -27.17
CA ASP A 37 -1.62 -9.69 -27.21
C ASP A 37 -1.90 -8.67 -26.10
N THR A 38 -3.01 -7.95 -26.22
CA THR A 38 -3.36 -6.90 -25.24
C THR A 38 -3.91 -7.54 -23.97
N LEU A 39 -3.38 -7.16 -22.80
CA LEU A 39 -4.01 -7.48 -21.52
C LEU A 39 -5.24 -6.59 -21.33
N ARG A 40 -6.41 -7.20 -21.17
CA ARG A 40 -7.67 -6.51 -20.93
C ARG A 40 -7.96 -6.44 -19.44
N LEU A 41 -8.16 -5.24 -18.91
CA LEU A 41 -8.52 -5.09 -17.50
C LEU A 41 -9.97 -5.57 -17.29
N LYS A 42 -10.14 -6.52 -16.37
CA LYS A 42 -11.45 -7.07 -15.98
C LYS A 42 -11.94 -6.54 -14.64
N HIS A 43 -11.01 -6.30 -13.71
CA HIS A 43 -11.36 -5.80 -12.39
C HIS A 43 -10.24 -4.96 -11.80
N LEU A 44 -10.59 -3.88 -11.13
CA LEU A 44 -9.70 -3.05 -10.34
C LEU A 44 -10.48 -2.55 -9.12
N SER A 45 -10.06 -2.91 -7.90
CA SER A 45 -10.85 -2.72 -6.68
C SER A 45 -11.19 -1.27 -6.35
N VAL A 46 -10.45 -0.31 -6.89
CA VAL A 46 -10.68 1.14 -6.67
C VAL A 46 -11.60 1.78 -7.69
N LEU A 47 -12.02 1.04 -8.72
CA LEU A 47 -12.98 1.50 -9.70
C LEU A 47 -14.38 0.96 -9.38
N PRO A 48 -15.44 1.75 -9.62
CA PRO A 48 -16.80 1.24 -9.63
C PRO A 48 -16.97 0.08 -10.62
N PRO A 49 -17.87 -0.89 -10.38
CA PRO A 49 -18.09 -2.04 -11.28
C PRO A 49 -18.37 -1.66 -12.74
N ASP A 50 -19.09 -0.55 -12.96
CA ASP A 50 -19.50 -0.10 -14.30
C ASP A 50 -18.51 0.91 -14.92
N TYR A 51 -17.34 1.12 -14.29
CA TYR A 51 -16.36 2.07 -14.79
C TYR A 51 -15.68 1.55 -16.08
N PRO A 52 -15.46 2.38 -17.11
CA PRO A 52 -14.79 1.95 -18.33
C PRO A 52 -13.34 1.49 -18.06
N THR A 53 -13.07 0.20 -18.20
CA THR A 53 -11.75 -0.39 -17.87
C THR A 53 -10.74 -0.32 -19.01
N ALA A 54 -11.17 -0.09 -20.24
CA ALA A 54 -10.31 -0.09 -21.44
C ALA A 54 -9.14 0.92 -21.36
N GLY A 55 -9.31 2.00 -20.60
CA GLY A 55 -8.24 2.98 -20.35
C GLY A 55 -7.04 2.40 -19.57
N TYR A 56 -7.18 1.23 -18.95
CA TYR A 56 -6.16 0.52 -18.17
C TYR A 56 -5.65 -0.74 -18.85
N ASP A 57 -6.08 -1.00 -20.08
CA ASP A 57 -5.52 -2.10 -20.88
C ASP A 57 -4.02 -1.88 -21.12
N VAL A 58 -3.30 -2.99 -21.26
CA VAL A 58 -1.84 -2.97 -21.44
C VAL A 58 -1.52 -3.60 -22.79
N SER A 59 -1.07 -2.78 -23.74
CA SER A 59 -0.67 -3.23 -25.07
C SER A 59 0.50 -4.23 -25.00
N PRO A 60 0.71 -5.04 -26.05
CA PRO A 60 1.81 -6.01 -26.13
C PRO A 60 3.18 -5.37 -25.85
N ASN A 61 4.03 -6.05 -25.08
CA ASN A 61 5.40 -5.60 -24.76
C ASN A 61 5.45 -4.18 -24.17
N ARG A 62 4.48 -3.85 -23.33
CA ARG A 62 4.38 -2.54 -22.64
C ARG A 62 4.24 -2.71 -21.14
N LEU A 63 4.68 -1.66 -20.45
CA LEU A 63 4.48 -1.44 -19.04
C LEU A 63 3.35 -0.43 -18.85
N ARG A 64 2.47 -0.69 -17.87
CA ARG A 64 1.49 0.28 -17.39
C ARG A 64 1.70 0.53 -15.91
N ASN A 65 1.78 1.81 -15.55
CA ASN A 65 1.81 2.26 -14.17
C ASN A 65 0.43 2.74 -13.75
N ILE A 66 -0.07 2.27 -12.61
CA ILE A 66 -1.34 2.66 -12.00
C ILE A 66 -1.02 3.14 -10.60
N ASN A 67 -1.17 4.44 -10.33
CA ASN A 67 -0.98 5.01 -9.01
C ASN A 67 -2.32 5.08 -8.27
N ILE A 68 -2.38 4.48 -7.08
CA ILE A 68 -3.61 4.36 -6.30
C ILE A 68 -3.38 4.97 -4.91
N PRO A 69 -3.89 6.18 -4.66
CA PRO A 69 -3.80 6.78 -3.34
C PRO A 69 -4.88 6.21 -2.42
N PHE A 70 -4.46 5.78 -1.22
CA PHE A 70 -5.35 5.46 -0.11
C PHE A 70 -5.21 6.54 0.95
N GLN A 71 -6.24 7.37 1.09
CA GLN A 71 -6.28 8.38 2.15
C GLN A 71 -6.37 7.71 3.51
N ARG A 72 -5.41 8.01 4.38
CA ARG A 72 -5.30 7.44 5.72
C ARG A 72 -4.78 8.50 6.69
N ALA A 73 -5.24 8.42 7.93
CA ALA A 73 -4.74 9.25 9.02
C ALA A 73 -3.71 8.44 9.81
N PHE A 74 -2.51 8.98 9.96
CA PHE A 74 -1.42 8.34 10.69
C PHE A 74 -0.96 9.22 11.85
N THR A 75 -0.41 8.58 12.89
CA THR A 75 0.36 9.29 13.91
C THR A 75 1.82 9.03 13.61
N TYR A 76 2.61 10.06 13.31
CA TYR A 76 4.05 9.89 13.18
C TYR A 76 4.64 9.57 14.56
N PRO A 77 5.44 8.50 14.69
CA PRO A 77 6.18 8.27 15.91
C PRO A 77 7.16 9.45 16.09
N THR A 78 7.10 10.11 17.25
CA THR A 78 8.08 11.13 17.64
C THR A 78 8.76 10.70 18.93
N SER A 79 9.98 11.19 19.17
CA SER A 79 10.73 10.88 20.40
C SER A 79 9.98 11.34 21.65
N GLY A 80 9.79 10.45 22.63
CA GLY A 80 9.11 10.73 23.90
C GLY A 80 7.79 9.97 24.08
N TRP A 81 7.25 9.97 25.31
CA TRP A 81 6.00 9.28 25.63
C TRP A 81 4.84 9.84 24.79
N GLN A 82 4.33 9.02 23.85
CA GLN A 82 3.18 9.35 23.01
C GLN A 82 1.95 8.51 23.39
N PRO A 83 0.75 9.11 23.50
CA PRO A 83 -0.36 8.42 24.15
C PRO A 83 -0.97 7.26 23.36
N THR A 84 -0.74 7.12 22.05
CA THR A 84 -1.09 5.91 21.27
C THR A 84 -0.86 6.14 19.77
N LEU A 85 -0.18 5.19 19.11
CA LEU A 85 -0.22 5.11 17.66
C LEU A 85 -1.65 4.79 17.21
N LYS A 86 -2.16 5.51 16.21
CA LYS A 86 -3.50 5.27 15.68
C LYS A 86 -3.51 3.95 14.91
N LYS A 87 -4.49 3.08 15.19
CA LYS A 87 -4.72 1.89 14.38
C LYS A 87 -5.07 2.31 12.94
N ILE A 88 -4.44 1.65 11.98
CA ILE A 88 -4.65 1.91 10.55
C ILE A 88 -5.51 0.77 9.99
N GLU A 89 -6.53 1.13 9.22
CA GLU A 89 -7.32 0.12 8.50
C GLU A 89 -6.48 -0.56 7.41
N PRO A 90 -6.59 -1.88 7.25
CA PRO A 90 -5.91 -2.59 6.19
C PRO A 90 -6.17 -1.97 4.81
N ILE A 91 -5.16 -2.02 3.95
CA ILE A 91 -5.31 -1.66 2.55
C ILE A 91 -5.41 -2.95 1.76
N GLU A 92 -6.56 -3.17 1.14
CA GLU A 92 -6.81 -4.30 0.26
C GLU A 92 -6.85 -3.82 -1.19
N PHE A 93 -6.18 -4.55 -2.07
CA PHE A 93 -6.10 -4.21 -3.48
C PHE A 93 -6.28 -5.45 -4.35
N ASN A 94 -7.24 -5.38 -5.28
CA ASN A 94 -7.56 -6.46 -6.22
C ASN A 94 -7.46 -5.97 -7.66
N LEU A 95 -6.86 -6.80 -8.49
CA LEU A 95 -6.65 -6.54 -9.90
C LEU A 95 -6.86 -7.83 -10.68
N ALA A 96 -7.59 -7.77 -11.79
CA ALA A 96 -7.72 -8.89 -12.72
C ALA A 96 -7.49 -8.44 -14.16
N TYR A 97 -6.56 -9.11 -14.84
CA TYR A 97 -6.34 -8.98 -16.28
C TYR A 97 -6.70 -10.27 -17.00
N GLU A 98 -7.17 -10.16 -18.24
CA GLU A 98 -7.42 -11.27 -19.13
C GLU A 98 -6.63 -11.13 -20.43
N ILE A 99 -6.16 -12.27 -20.95
CA ILE A 99 -5.51 -12.38 -22.25
C ILE A 99 -5.86 -13.73 -22.88
N ASN A 100 -6.49 -13.72 -24.05
CA ASN A 100 -6.81 -14.93 -24.82
C ASN A 100 -7.42 -16.08 -23.98
N GLY A 101 -8.36 -15.75 -23.09
CA GLY A 101 -9.01 -16.72 -22.20
C GLY A 101 -8.20 -17.14 -20.97
N HIS A 102 -6.99 -16.63 -20.79
CA HIS A 102 -6.25 -16.69 -19.53
C HIS A 102 -6.63 -15.51 -18.64
N THR A 103 -6.92 -15.77 -17.37
CA THR A 103 -7.20 -14.74 -16.36
C THR A 103 -6.13 -14.76 -15.28
N CYS A 104 -5.60 -13.58 -15.01
CA CYS A 104 -4.59 -13.30 -14.00
C CYS A 104 -5.20 -12.42 -12.90
N GLN A 105 -5.39 -12.97 -11.69
CA GLN A 105 -5.94 -12.25 -10.55
C GLN A 105 -4.86 -12.03 -9.50
N LEU A 106 -4.68 -10.78 -9.09
CA LEU A 106 -3.79 -10.36 -8.03
C LEU A 106 -4.63 -9.82 -6.87
N TYR A 107 -4.38 -10.37 -5.68
CA TYR A 107 -4.85 -9.84 -4.40
C TYR A 107 -3.63 -9.41 -3.59
N THR A 108 -3.65 -8.21 -3.02
CA THR A 108 -2.67 -7.79 -2.03
C THR A 108 -3.33 -7.17 -0.81
N ARG A 109 -2.67 -7.30 0.33
CA ARG A 109 -3.12 -6.72 1.59
C ARG A 109 -1.94 -6.16 2.36
N LEU A 110 -2.07 -4.92 2.81
CA LEU A 110 -1.20 -4.29 3.79
C LEU A 110 -1.94 -4.20 5.12
N GLU A 111 -1.36 -4.79 6.16
CA GLU A 111 -1.80 -4.64 7.54
C GLU A 111 -0.74 -3.87 8.32
N VAL A 112 -1.14 -2.88 9.12
CA VAL A 112 -0.21 -2.10 9.95
C VAL A 112 -0.64 -2.19 11.42
N PRO A 113 -0.44 -3.35 12.07
CA PRO A 113 -0.68 -3.49 13.51
C PRO A 113 0.19 -2.54 14.33
N VAL A 114 -0.37 -2.11 15.47
CA VAL A 114 0.35 -1.42 16.53
C VAL A 114 0.73 -2.46 17.57
N ILE A 115 2.01 -2.56 17.90
CA ILE A 115 2.48 -3.42 18.99
C ILE A 115 2.78 -2.55 20.22
N PRO A 116 2.26 -2.92 21.40
CA PRO A 116 2.68 -2.28 22.64
C PRO A 116 4.14 -2.65 22.93
N GLY A 117 5.05 -1.68 22.84
CA GLY A 117 6.43 -1.82 23.30
C GLY A 117 6.54 -1.58 24.81
N TRP A 118 7.63 -2.06 25.41
CA TRP A 118 7.92 -1.84 26.83
C TRP A 118 8.22 -0.36 27.16
N ALA A 119 8.55 0.45 26.15
CA ALA A 119 8.82 1.88 26.30
C ALA A 119 7.92 2.74 25.38
N GLU A 120 7.78 2.39 24.10
CA GLU A 120 6.98 3.16 23.12
C GLU A 120 6.23 2.20 22.16
N PRO A 121 4.97 2.48 21.78
CA PRO A 121 4.25 1.70 20.76
C PRO A 121 4.88 1.90 19.37
N SER A 122 4.89 0.85 18.55
CA SER A 122 5.43 0.89 17.18
C SER A 122 4.48 0.27 16.14
N TYR A 123 4.61 0.69 14.88
CA TYR A 123 3.94 0.07 13.74
C TYR A 123 4.77 -1.09 13.20
N ILE A 124 4.12 -2.21 12.88
CA ILE A 124 4.76 -3.35 12.20
C ILE A 124 4.01 -3.66 10.91
N PRO A 125 4.29 -2.97 9.80
CA PRO A 125 3.61 -3.21 8.54
C PRO A 125 3.92 -4.62 8.01
N ARG A 126 2.87 -5.29 7.52
CA ARG A 126 2.91 -6.63 6.93
C ARG A 126 2.21 -6.58 5.58
N TRP A 127 2.92 -7.03 4.55
CA TRP A 127 2.38 -7.12 3.20
C TRP A 127 2.20 -8.58 2.83
N SER A 128 1.03 -8.91 2.29
CA SER A 128 0.77 -10.19 1.68
C SER A 128 0.32 -10.02 0.23
N LYS A 129 0.60 -11.03 -0.58
CA LYS A 129 0.17 -11.14 -1.97
C LYS A 129 -0.37 -12.53 -2.21
N ASN A 130 -1.36 -12.63 -3.09
CA ASN A 130 -1.84 -13.88 -3.64
C ASN A 130 -2.09 -13.68 -5.13
N ILE A 131 -1.72 -14.67 -5.93
CA ILE A 131 -1.94 -14.68 -7.37
C ILE A 131 -2.74 -15.92 -7.69
N LYS A 132 -3.83 -15.73 -8.42
CA LYS A 132 -4.59 -16.82 -9.01
C LYS A 132 -4.52 -16.69 -10.52
N SER A 133 -4.16 -17.78 -11.15
CA SER A 133 -4.06 -17.88 -12.60
C SER A 133 -4.98 -19.02 -13.05
N SER A 134 -5.79 -18.77 -14.06
CA SER A 134 -6.82 -19.71 -14.52
C SER A 134 -7.09 -19.55 -16.01
N GLY A 135 -7.64 -20.59 -16.65
CA GLY A 135 -7.95 -20.59 -18.07
C GLY A 135 -6.82 -21.21 -18.90
N ASN A 136 -6.47 -20.59 -20.02
CA ASN A 136 -5.42 -21.10 -20.91
C ASN A 136 -4.08 -21.24 -20.15
N ASN A 137 -3.38 -22.37 -20.28
CA ASN A 137 -2.12 -22.63 -19.61
C ASN A 137 -0.88 -22.09 -20.35
N ASP A 138 -1.06 -21.40 -21.49
CA ASP A 138 0.03 -20.81 -22.29
C ASP A 138 0.67 -19.57 -21.65
N TYR A 139 0.17 -19.11 -20.51
CA TYR A 139 0.63 -17.89 -19.84
C TYR A 139 0.97 -18.14 -18.37
N THR A 140 1.83 -17.30 -17.83
CA THR A 140 2.19 -17.26 -16.40
C THR A 140 1.94 -15.87 -15.83
N CYS A 141 1.63 -15.85 -14.53
CA CYS A 141 1.42 -14.65 -13.75
C CYS A 141 2.40 -14.61 -12.59
N GLU A 142 3.21 -13.58 -12.54
CA GLU A 142 4.15 -13.36 -11.43
C GLU A 142 3.94 -11.97 -10.86
N ALA A 143 3.96 -11.86 -9.53
CA ALA A 143 3.84 -10.57 -8.87
C ALA A 143 4.83 -10.48 -7.72
N VAL A 144 5.41 -9.31 -7.51
CA VAL A 144 6.34 -9.01 -6.42
C VAL A 144 5.92 -7.70 -5.76
N ILE A 145 5.97 -7.65 -4.42
CA ILE A 145 5.81 -6.40 -3.67
C ILE A 145 7.22 -5.90 -3.33
N SER A 146 7.56 -4.69 -3.80
CA SER A 146 8.86 -4.04 -3.63
C SER A 146 8.70 -2.62 -3.09
N GLU A 147 9.84 -1.95 -2.83
CA GLU A 147 9.87 -0.51 -2.45
C GLU A 147 8.96 -0.19 -1.26
N LYS A 148 8.96 -1.09 -0.27
CA LYS A 148 8.09 -1.01 0.91
C LYS A 148 8.60 0.04 1.89
N MET A 149 7.78 1.02 2.21
CA MET A 149 8.05 1.91 3.33
C MET A 149 7.65 1.24 4.65
N THR A 150 8.61 1.07 5.57
CA THR A 150 8.37 0.48 6.89
C THR A 150 7.81 1.47 7.90
N GLU A 151 7.78 2.76 7.54
CA GLU A 151 7.24 3.86 8.32
C GLU A 151 6.12 4.56 7.54
N ALA A 152 5.26 5.31 8.23
CA ALA A 152 4.19 6.06 7.60
C ALA A 152 4.75 6.99 6.50
N PRO A 153 4.12 7.05 5.30
CA PRO A 153 2.77 6.59 4.97
C PRO A 153 2.65 5.14 4.49
N PHE A 154 3.68 4.29 4.64
CA PHE A 154 3.64 2.85 4.28
C PHE A 154 3.40 2.55 2.78
N SER A 155 3.75 3.49 1.88
CA SER A 155 3.64 3.29 0.44
C SER A 155 4.47 2.10 -0.04
N TYR A 156 4.02 1.46 -1.13
CA TYR A 156 4.69 0.31 -1.72
C TYR A 156 4.38 0.14 -3.20
N THR A 157 5.26 -0.59 -3.90
CA THR A 157 5.11 -0.90 -5.32
C THR A 157 4.77 -2.39 -5.49
N ILE A 158 3.79 -2.68 -6.35
CA ILE A 158 3.47 -4.03 -6.81
C ILE A 158 3.88 -4.16 -8.27
N LYS A 159 4.77 -5.09 -8.59
CA LYS A 159 5.18 -5.42 -9.96
C LYS A 159 4.46 -6.69 -10.37
N LEU A 160 3.56 -6.62 -11.34
CA LEU A 160 2.85 -7.75 -11.94
C LEU A 160 3.39 -7.96 -13.36
N ALA A 161 3.90 -9.15 -13.66
CA ALA A 161 4.31 -9.57 -14.99
C ALA A 161 3.39 -10.69 -15.47
N ILE A 162 2.97 -10.58 -16.73
CA ILE A 162 2.27 -11.65 -17.44
C ILE A 162 3.10 -12.01 -18.66
N ASP A 163 3.51 -13.27 -18.71
CA ASP A 163 4.44 -13.80 -19.70
C ASP A 163 3.79 -14.94 -20.46
N ARG A 164 4.18 -15.11 -21.72
CA ARG A 164 3.85 -16.31 -22.48
C ARG A 164 4.83 -17.41 -22.08
N LYS A 165 4.34 -18.61 -21.78
CA LYS A 165 5.20 -19.77 -21.56
C LYS A 165 5.92 -20.10 -22.85
N THR A 166 7.24 -20.21 -22.77
CA THR A 166 8.03 -20.82 -23.84
C THR A 166 7.82 -22.34 -23.78
N PRO A 167 7.45 -23.00 -24.88
CA PRO A 167 7.42 -24.46 -24.91
C PRO A 167 8.85 -24.98 -24.63
N THR A 168 8.98 -25.80 -23.58
CA THR A 168 10.19 -26.55 -23.24
C THR A 168 10.40 -27.72 -24.17
#